data_AF-K1S396-F1
#
_entry.id   AF-K1S396-F1
#
_cell.length_a   1.000
_cell.length_b   1.000
_cell.length_c   1.000
_cell.angle_alpha   90.00
_cell.angle_beta   90.00
_cell.angle_gamma   90.00
#
_symmetry.space_group_name_H-M   'P 1'
#
loop_
_entity.id
_entity.type
_entity.pdbx_description
1 polymer ?
#
loop_
_entity_poly.entity_id
_entity_poly.type
_entity_poly.pdbx_seq_one_letter_code
_entity_poly.pdbx_strand_id
1 'polypeptide(L)' 'MRLIYARYNPQCNSIDVTTFENVVLRIDCNKAEEGLRTTPGSQCSLNALGY' A
#
# COMPACT_ATOMS: atom_id res chain seq x y z
N MET A 1 7.89 -22.15 3.70
CA MET A 1 7.72 -20.68 3.84
C MET A 1 6.60 -20.25 2.90
N ARG A 2 5.58 -19.55 3.38
CA ARG A 2 4.47 -19.07 2.53
C ARG A 2 4.81 -17.66 2.05
N LEU A 3 5.09 -17.52 0.75
CA LEU A 3 5.47 -16.24 0.15
C LEU A 3 4.21 -15.47 -0.25
N ILE A 4 4.21 -14.17 -0.02
CA ILE A 4 3.25 -13.23 -0.60
C ILE A 4 4.01 -12.31 -1.55
N TYR A 5 3.39 -11.95 -2.67
CA TYR A 5 3.96 -11.03 -3.65
C TYR A 5 3.08 -9.79 -3.73
N ALA A 6 3.68 -8.60 -3.75
CA ALA A 6 2.97 -7.34 -3.91
C ALA A 6 3.50 -6.60 -5.13
N ARG A 7 2.60 -6.06 -5.96
CA ARG A 7 2.92 -5.18 -7.08
C ARG A 7 2.10 -3.91 -7.01
N TYR A 8 2.74 -2.79 -7.35
CA TYR A 8 2.02 -1.54 -7.57
C TYR A 8 1.37 -1.56 -8.96
N ASN A 9 0.09 -1.21 -9.02
CA ASN A 9 -0.68 -1.03 -10.25
C ASN A 9 -0.93 0.47 -10.49
N PRO A 10 -0.18 1.10 -11.42
CA PRO A 10 -0.34 2.52 -11.70
C PRO A 10 -1.66 2.87 -12.39
N GLN A 11 -2.35 1.92 -13.04
CA GLN A 11 -3.62 2.19 -13.72
C GLN A 11 -4.76 2.47 -12.75
N CYS A 12 -4.75 1.80 -11.59
CA CYS A 12 -5.79 1.93 -10.57
C CYS A 12 -5.28 2.63 -9.30
N ASN A 13 -4.03 3.09 -9.30
CA ASN A 13 -3.32 3.59 -8.12
C ASN A 13 -3.55 2.67 -6.91
N SER A 14 -3.21 1.38 -7.06
CA SER A 14 -3.47 0.36 -6.05
C SER A 14 -2.29 -0.58 -5.89
N ILE A 15 -2.19 -1.28 -4.75
CA ILE A 15 -1.24 -2.38 -4.55
C ILE A 15 -2.01 -3.70 -4.64
N ASP A 16 -1.58 -4.59 -5.54
CA ASP A 16 -2.14 -5.93 -5.67
C ASP A 16 -1.24 -6.92 -4.93
N VAL A 17 -1.78 -7.58 -3.92
CA VAL A 17 -1.09 -8.59 -3.11
C VAL A 17 -1.60 -9.96 -3.49
N THR A 18 -0.72 -10.78 -4.07
CA THR A 18 -0.98 -12.18 -4.38
C THR A 18 -0.51 -13.05 -3.22
N THR A 19 -1.42 -13.79 -2.62
CA THR A 19 -1.11 -14.73 -1.54
C THR A 19 -0.62 -16.08 -2.12
N PHE A 20 -0.09 -16.93 -1.23
CA PHE A 20 0.30 -18.31 -1.57
C PHE A 20 -0.90 -19.20 -1.99
N GLU A 21 -2.15 -18.76 -1.78
CA GLU A 21 -3.37 -19.47 -2.19
C GLU A 21 -3.97 -18.92 -3.49
N ASN A 22 -3.19 -18.13 -4.25
CA ASN A 22 -3.64 -17.43 -5.46
C ASN A 22 -4.83 -16.48 -5.22
N VAL A 23 -5.02 -16.02 -3.98
CA VAL A 23 -5.97 -14.94 -3.67
C VAL A 23 -5.28 -13.61 -3.92
N VAL A 24 -5.95 -12.73 -4.67
CA VAL A 24 -5.48 -11.35 -4.91
C VAL A 24 -6.26 -10.40 -4.01
N LEU A 25 -5.55 -9.76 -3.08
CA LEU A 25 -6.05 -8.64 -2.30
C LEU A 25 -5.63 -7.34 -2.98
N ARG A 26 -6.52 -6.36 -3.05
CA ARG A 26 -6.22 -5.04 -3.62
C ARG A 26 -6.34 -3.97 -2.54
N ILE A 27 -5.27 -3.21 -2.37
CA ILE A 27 -5.21 -2.06 -1.46
C ILE A 27 -5.34 -0.80 -2.31
N ASP A 28 -6.39 -0.03 -2.08
CA ASP A 28 -6.60 1.28 -2.72
C ASP A 28 -5.62 2.30 -2.15
N CYS A 29 -4.88 3.01 -3.01
CA CYS A 29 -3.95 4.07 -2.59
C CYS A 29 -4.53 5.48 -2.76
N ASN A 30 -5.78 5.64 -3.20
CA ASN A 30 -6.39 6.95 -3.39
C ASN A 30 -6.87 7.59 -2.08
N LYS A 31 -7.08 6.79 -1.03
CA LYS A 31 -7.51 7.28 0.27
C LYS A 31 -6.60 6.72 1.37
N ALA A 32 -5.99 7.61 2.14
CA ALA A 32 -5.30 7.22 3.35
C ALA A 32 -6.34 6.86 4.43
N GLU A 33 -6.14 5.74 5.12
CA GLU A 33 -6.93 5.36 6.28
C GLU A 33 -6.68 6.33 7.44
N GLU A 34 -7.75 6.70 8.14
CA GLU A 34 -7.66 7.57 9.31
C GLU A 34 -6.96 6.82 10.46
N GLY A 35 -5.99 7.46 11.12
CA GLY A 35 -5.25 6.85 12.22
C GLY A 35 -4.14 5.87 11.78
N LEU A 36 -3.76 5.85 10.49
CA LEU A 36 -2.62 5.08 10.02
C LEU A 36 -1.34 5.50 10.80
N ARG A 37 -0.81 4.59 11.60
CA ARG A 37 0.42 4.83 12.38
C ARG A 37 1.61 4.61 11.47
N THR A 38 2.32 5.69 11.20
CA THR A 38 3.56 5.69 10.42
C THR A 38 4.75 5.88 11.35
N THR A 39 5.94 5.51 10.91
CA THR A 39 7.17 5.91 11.62
C THR A 39 7.46 7.40 11.37
N PRO A 40 8.16 8.11 12.27
CA PRO A 40 8.44 9.53 12.10
C PRO A 40 9.07 9.89 10.74
N GLY A 41 10.00 9.05 10.26
CA GLY A 41 10.62 9.23 8.94
C GLY A 41 9.63 9.11 7.78
N SER A 42 8.75 8.12 7.82
CA SER A 42 7.70 7.96 6.79
C SER A 42 6.62 9.04 6.84
N GLN A 43 6.26 9.57 8.02
CA GLN A 43 5.30 10.67 8.13
C GLN A 43 5.81 11.95 7.47
N CYS A 44 7.11 12.23 7.63
CA CYS A 44 7.77 13.38 6.99
C CYS A 44 7.65 13.30 5.46
N SER A 45 7.96 12.14 4.88
CA SER A 45 7.82 11.92 3.43
C SER A 45 6.38 12.04 2.95
N LEU A 46 5.40 11.55 3.73
CA LEU A 46 3.98 11.70 3.39
C LEU A 46 3.53 13.16 3.41
N ASN A 47 3.91 13.92 4.44
CA ASN A 47 3.60 15.35 4.51
C ASN A 47 4.23 16.13 3.34
N ALA A 48 5.41 15.73 2.89
CA ALA A 48 6.10 16.36 1.76
C ALA A 48 5.44 16.11 0.39
N LEU A 49 4.61 15.06 0.26
CA LEU A 49 3.89 14.75 -0.98
C LEU A 49 2.51 15.45 -1.06
N GLY A 50 2.06 16.07 0.02
CA GLY A 50 0.73 16.71 0.12
C GLY A 50 0.71 18.21 -0.17
N TYR A 51 1.73 18.76 -0.83
CA TYR A 51 1.79 20.17 -1.26
C TYR A 51 1.09 20.40 -2.61
#